data_AF-A0A8J3GLX1-F1
#
_entry.id   AF-A0A8J3GLX1-F1
#
_cell.length_a   1.000
_cell.length_b   1.000
_cell.length_c   1.000
_cell.angle_alpha   90.00
_cell.angle_beta   90.00
_cell.angle_gamma   90.00
#
_symmetry.space_group_name_H-M   'P 1'
#
loop_
_entity.id
_entity.type
_entity.pdbx_description
1 polymer ?
#
loop_
_entity_poly.entity_id
_entity_poly.type
_entity_poly.pdbx_seq_one_letter_code
_entity_poly.pdbx_strand_id
1 'polypeptide(L)'
;MSDRSEPPVSGTIANEDVTIVLQGGLGGDWDVRYSVRYLREVMPGVKIILSTQKTAAKTLLDETDFDAVILTDDPGVLPPVKLIGAPHNVNRQIMSSAAGLAAVTTPYAIKLRTDAYLSSRKVVDLWSRWAEANPGPRLKGRARILIMSLFSLNPRFDERLCYHLSDFMQFGRTEDLRDFWSGPLMDFGTNTHWERNPFPPHSIPREREFRSRYATEQWLTLGYLFGRGPYPIAYHNDIDDGILREFEEYLADNFIVAHPLDVDLHMPKHNYVFKSRYFNAICYSFEDWKKLVFARSGLTGPDTGYTQWPRSFAEKQRYIAVKQRTRWLNRFGFAHTVRRWLKPG
;
A
#
# COMPACT_ATOMS: atom_id res chain seq x y z
N MET A 1 -27.93 -25.07 9.04
CA MET A 1 -27.41 -23.70 9.13
C MET A 1 -26.41 -23.67 10.27
N SER A 2 -25.13 -23.91 10.00
CA SER A 2 -24.09 -23.80 11.01
C SER A 2 -23.75 -22.32 11.18
N ASP A 3 -23.96 -21.81 12.39
CA ASP A 3 -23.51 -20.51 12.86
C ASP A 3 -22.00 -20.38 12.64
N ARG A 4 -21.59 -19.60 11.64
CA ARG A 4 -20.19 -19.23 11.40
C ARG A 4 -20.05 -17.75 11.78
N SER A 5 -19.95 -17.53 13.09
CA SER A 5 -19.62 -16.25 13.69
C SER A 5 -18.22 -15.79 13.26
N GLU A 6 -17.91 -14.51 13.52
CA GLU A 6 -16.60 -13.89 13.25
C GLU A 6 -15.44 -14.82 13.66
N PRO A 7 -14.34 -14.85 12.90
CA PRO A 7 -13.19 -15.69 13.24
C PRO A 7 -12.72 -15.37 14.67
N PRO A 8 -12.38 -16.39 15.48
CA PRO A 8 -11.86 -16.17 16.82
C PRO A 8 -10.60 -15.30 16.74
N VAL A 9 -10.49 -14.31 17.63
CA VAL A 9 -9.31 -13.45 17.72
C VAL A 9 -8.09 -14.34 17.98
N SER A 10 -7.13 -14.36 17.06
CA SER A 10 -5.82 -14.98 17.29
C SER A 10 -5.21 -14.37 18.55
N GLY A 11 -4.54 -15.18 19.40
CA GLY A 11 -4.06 -14.82 20.74
C GLY A 11 -3.45 -13.42 20.84
N THR A 12 -3.57 -12.80 22.02
CA THR A 12 -3.15 -11.42 22.27
C THR A 12 -1.68 -11.19 21.89
N ILE A 13 -1.43 -10.40 20.85
CA ILE A 13 -0.08 -9.98 20.44
C ILE A 13 0.39 -8.90 21.43
N ALA A 14 1.46 -9.17 22.19
CA ALA A 14 2.04 -8.18 23.10
C ALA A 14 2.80 -7.10 22.30
N ASN A 15 3.03 -5.92 22.90
CA ASN A 15 3.76 -4.86 22.20
C ASN A 15 5.23 -5.26 21.98
N GLU A 16 5.79 -6.03 22.91
CA GLU A 16 7.15 -6.55 22.91
C GLU A 16 7.37 -7.60 21.80
N ASP A 17 6.29 -8.19 21.28
CA ASP A 17 6.30 -9.11 20.13
C ASP A 17 6.30 -8.37 18.78
N VAL A 18 6.25 -7.04 18.81
CA VAL A 18 6.23 -6.17 17.62
C VAL A 18 7.50 -5.34 17.55
N THR A 19 8.11 -5.29 16.37
CA THR A 19 9.13 -4.29 16.03
C THR A 19 8.61 -3.36 14.95
N ILE A 20 8.73 -2.05 15.16
CA ILE A 20 8.42 -1.04 14.14
C ILE A 20 9.71 -0.71 13.39
N VAL A 21 9.70 -0.95 12.08
CA VAL A 21 10.76 -0.52 11.17
C VAL A 21 10.34 0.80 10.51
N LEU A 22 10.91 1.90 10.98
CA LEU A 22 10.76 3.22 10.36
C LEU A 22 11.70 3.31 9.15
N GLN A 23 11.13 3.31 7.95
CA GLN A 23 11.85 3.24 6.70
C GLN A 23 11.69 4.51 5.86
N GLY A 24 12.79 5.06 5.36
CA GLY A 24 12.76 6.17 4.41
C GLY A 24 13.84 7.22 4.63
N GLY A 25 13.83 8.25 3.78
CA GLY A 25 14.69 9.42 3.97
C GLY A 25 14.27 10.24 5.19
N LEU A 26 15.23 10.96 5.76
CA LEU A 26 15.03 11.76 6.99
C LEU A 26 14.96 13.27 6.73
N GLY A 27 14.67 13.66 5.48
CA GLY A 27 14.62 15.06 5.05
C GLY A 27 13.22 15.68 5.04
N GLY A 28 13.18 17.01 5.16
CA GLY A 28 11.98 17.85 5.11
C GLY A 28 11.48 18.28 6.50
N ASP A 29 10.23 18.73 6.56
CA ASP A 29 9.64 19.36 7.76
C ASP A 29 9.15 18.37 8.83
N TRP A 30 9.52 17.08 8.74
CA TRP A 30 9.07 16.05 9.68
C TRP A 30 10.22 15.50 10.50
N ASP A 31 10.13 15.64 11.83
CA ASP A 31 11.08 15.06 12.77
C ASP A 31 10.66 13.63 13.12
N VAL A 32 11.39 12.64 12.62
CA VAL A 32 11.15 11.22 12.91
C VAL A 32 11.16 10.91 14.41
N ARG A 33 11.90 11.68 15.23
CA ARG A 33 11.96 11.48 16.69
C ARG A 33 10.62 11.78 17.37
N TYR A 34 9.81 12.67 16.78
CA TYR A 34 8.43 12.85 17.23
C TYR A 34 7.63 11.56 17.06
N SER A 35 7.75 10.90 15.89
CA SER A 35 7.11 9.62 15.63
C SER A 35 7.56 8.56 16.63
N VAL A 36 8.86 8.46 16.92
CA VAL A 36 9.41 7.50 17.89
C VAL A 36 8.82 7.69 19.29
N ARG A 37 8.87 8.91 19.83
CA ARG A 37 8.35 9.21 21.17
C ARG A 37 6.87 8.86 21.28
N TYR A 38 6.11 9.23 20.26
CA TYR A 38 4.67 8.98 20.24
C TYR A 38 4.33 7.49 20.07
N LEU A 39 5.07 6.77 19.23
CA LEU A 39 4.92 5.32 19.08
C LEU A 39 5.20 4.56 20.38
N ARG A 40 6.21 4.98 21.17
CA ARG A 40 6.48 4.40 22.49
C ARG A 40 5.40 4.72 23.53
N GLU A 41 4.72 5.86 23.40
CA GLU A 41 3.58 6.21 24.25
C GLU A 41 2.37 5.30 23.96
N VAL A 42 2.04 5.07 22.68
CA VAL A 42 0.86 4.28 22.30
C VAL A 42 1.11 2.76 22.31
N MET A 43 2.37 2.34 22.18
CA MET A 43 2.81 0.94 22.27
C MET A 43 4.01 0.80 23.22
N PRO A 44 3.80 0.90 24.55
CA PRO A 44 4.89 0.70 25.51
C PRO A 44 5.55 -0.67 25.32
N GLY A 45 6.89 -0.72 25.38
CA GLY A 45 7.67 -1.95 25.20
C GLY A 45 7.97 -2.32 23.74
N VAL A 46 7.43 -1.59 22.77
CA VAL A 46 7.71 -1.83 21.34
C VAL A 46 9.16 -1.52 21.00
N LYS A 47 9.79 -2.36 20.17
CA LYS A 47 11.12 -2.08 19.60
C LYS A 47 10.97 -1.21 18.36
N ILE A 48 11.85 -0.24 18.17
CA ILE A 48 11.83 0.67 17.02
C ILE A 48 13.20 0.67 16.35
N ILE A 49 13.23 0.24 15.08
CA ILE A 49 14.42 0.25 14.22
C ILE A 49 14.25 1.36 13.19
N LEU A 50 15.25 2.23 13.08
CA LEU A 50 15.36 3.13 11.94
C LEU A 50 16.13 2.44 10.82
N SER A 51 15.56 2.34 9.62
CA SER A 51 16.27 1.87 8.43
C SER A 51 16.28 2.95 7.35
N THR A 52 17.47 3.47 7.04
CA THR A 52 17.63 4.60 6.13
C THR A 52 18.91 4.51 5.31
N GLN A 53 19.12 5.47 4.41
CA GLN A 53 20.36 5.59 3.64
C GLN A 53 21.45 6.27 4.48
N LYS A 54 22.71 5.83 4.35
CA LYS A 54 23.87 6.46 5.00
C LYS A 54 23.93 7.98 4.82
N THR A 55 23.59 8.45 3.63
CA THR A 55 23.59 9.88 3.29
C THR A 55 22.50 10.68 4.03
N ALA A 56 21.34 10.06 4.28
CA ALA A 56 20.24 10.68 5.00
C ALA A 56 20.45 10.68 6.53
N ALA A 57 21.20 9.71 7.06
CA ALA A 57 21.45 9.57 8.50
C ALA A 57 22.42 10.60 9.08
N LYS A 58 23.20 11.32 8.25
CA LYS A 58 24.26 12.25 8.70
C LYS A 58 23.82 13.29 9.73
N THR A 59 22.51 13.58 9.82
CA THR A 59 21.93 14.58 10.73
C THR A 59 21.25 14.00 11.97
N LEU A 60 21.19 12.66 12.13
CA LEU A 60 20.41 11.98 13.18
C LEU A 60 21.20 10.86 13.87
N LEU A 61 22.53 11.02 13.97
CA LEU A 61 23.44 10.00 14.53
C LEU A 61 23.44 9.90 16.06
N ASP A 62 22.59 10.63 16.78
CA ASP A 62 22.38 10.33 18.20
C ASP A 62 21.50 9.07 18.29
N GLU A 63 22.16 7.91 18.38
CA GLU A 63 21.57 6.56 18.40
C GLU A 63 20.58 6.32 19.56
N THR A 64 20.35 7.29 20.44
CA THR A 64 19.64 7.10 21.72
C THR A 64 18.12 6.93 21.59
N ASP A 65 17.51 7.41 20.50
CA ASP A 65 16.05 7.35 20.33
C ASP A 65 15.57 5.98 19.79
N PHE A 66 16.46 5.22 19.14
CA PHE A 66 16.12 3.97 18.45
C PHE A 66 16.74 2.76 19.14
N ASP A 67 16.11 1.60 19.00
CA ASP A 67 16.68 0.34 19.46
C ASP A 67 17.78 -0.18 18.52
N ALA A 68 17.72 0.22 17.23
CA ALA A 68 18.81 0.05 16.27
C ALA A 68 18.67 1.05 15.10
N VAL A 69 19.82 1.41 14.50
CA VAL A 69 19.88 2.18 13.26
C VAL A 69 20.57 1.35 12.18
N ILE A 70 19.84 1.05 11.11
CA ILE A 70 20.32 0.28 9.96
C ILE A 70 20.58 1.22 8.79
N LEU A 71 21.82 1.22 8.32
CA LEU A 71 22.28 2.11 7.26
C LEU A 71 22.54 1.33 5.96
N THR A 72 21.86 1.76 4.90
CA THR A 72 22.01 1.20 3.55
C THR A 72 22.83 2.10 2.64
N ASP A 73 23.58 1.50 1.73
CA ASP A 73 24.19 2.21 0.61
C ASP A 73 23.10 2.67 -0.36
N ASP A 74 23.33 3.80 -1.03
CA ASP A 74 22.39 4.38 -1.98
C ASP A 74 22.55 3.72 -3.36
N PRO A 75 21.55 2.97 -3.87
CA PRO A 75 21.61 2.38 -5.22
C PRO A 75 21.45 3.42 -6.34
N GLY A 76 21.31 4.70 -6.00
CA GLY A 76 20.96 5.77 -6.92
C GLY A 76 19.44 5.87 -7.12
N VAL A 77 19.04 6.84 -7.95
CA VAL A 77 17.66 7.02 -8.37
C VAL A 77 17.45 6.54 -9.78
N LEU A 78 16.27 5.99 -10.04
CA LEU A 78 15.79 5.75 -11.39
C LEU A 78 15.04 7.00 -11.91
N PRO A 79 14.95 7.19 -13.24
CA PRO A 79 14.08 8.21 -13.82
C PRO A 79 12.64 8.10 -13.27
N PRO A 80 11.87 9.21 -13.23
CA PRO A 80 10.51 9.19 -12.70
C PRO A 80 9.63 8.11 -13.35
N VAL A 81 8.73 7.48 -12.57
CA VAL A 81 7.83 6.40 -13.02
C VAL A 81 6.98 6.86 -14.21
N LYS A 82 6.56 8.13 -14.18
CA LYS A 82 5.87 8.83 -15.27
C LYS A 82 6.83 9.81 -15.96
N LEU A 83 6.48 10.30 -17.15
CA LEU A 83 7.30 11.25 -17.92
C LEU A 83 7.66 12.50 -17.10
N ILE A 84 6.74 12.95 -16.26
CA ILE A 84 6.90 14.06 -15.31
C ILE A 84 6.68 13.52 -13.90
N GLY A 85 7.60 13.82 -12.98
CA GLY A 85 7.46 13.44 -11.58
C GLY A 85 8.78 13.50 -10.82
N ALA A 86 8.72 13.12 -9.55
CA ALA A 86 9.92 12.94 -8.73
C ALA A 86 10.71 11.71 -9.18
N PRO A 87 12.04 11.66 -8.92
CA PRO A 87 12.85 10.48 -9.18
C PRO A 87 12.26 9.21 -8.54
N HIS A 88 12.35 8.09 -9.25
CA HIS A 88 11.79 6.83 -8.80
C HIS A 88 12.73 6.15 -7.80
N ASN A 89 12.26 6.03 -6.56
CA ASN A 89 13.04 5.56 -5.41
C ASN A 89 12.77 4.09 -5.05
N VAL A 90 12.22 3.26 -5.95
CA VAL A 90 11.84 1.87 -5.63
C VAL A 90 13.01 1.06 -5.08
N ASN A 91 14.21 1.18 -5.66
CA ASN A 91 15.37 0.40 -5.19
C ASN A 91 15.83 0.85 -3.80
N ARG A 92 15.73 2.14 -3.50
CA ARG A 92 15.99 2.66 -2.15
C ARG A 92 14.96 2.14 -1.15
N GLN A 93 13.68 2.06 -1.53
CA GLN A 93 12.63 1.48 -0.70
C GLN A 93 12.87 -0.01 -0.44
N ILE A 94 13.16 -0.80 -1.48
CA ILE A 94 13.46 -2.23 -1.36
C ILE A 94 14.65 -2.46 -0.43
N MET A 95 15.79 -1.83 -0.71
CA MET A 95 17.02 -2.07 0.06
C MET A 95 16.86 -1.69 1.53
N SER A 96 16.27 -0.52 1.82
CA SER A 96 16.09 -0.07 3.21
C SER A 96 15.01 -0.84 3.96
N SER A 97 13.88 -1.18 3.33
CA SER A 97 12.89 -2.07 3.95
C SER A 97 13.49 -3.44 4.26
N ALA A 98 14.16 -4.06 3.28
CA ALA A 98 14.75 -5.38 3.44
C ALA A 98 15.82 -5.41 4.55
N ALA A 99 16.73 -4.43 4.57
CA ALA A 99 17.76 -4.34 5.61
C ALA A 99 17.17 -4.12 7.01
N GLY A 100 16.15 -3.27 7.13
CA GLY A 100 15.48 -3.02 8.41
C GLY A 100 14.74 -4.25 8.93
N LEU A 101 13.99 -4.93 8.05
CA LEU A 101 13.26 -6.17 8.38
C LEU A 101 14.20 -7.35 8.67
N ALA A 102 15.38 -7.39 8.05
CA ALA A 102 16.41 -8.39 8.38
C ALA A 102 16.88 -8.27 9.84
N ALA A 103 16.94 -7.05 10.39
CA ALA A 103 17.34 -6.82 11.78
C ALA A 103 16.25 -7.12 12.83
N VAL A 104 14.99 -7.34 12.41
CA VAL A 104 13.88 -7.62 13.34
C VAL A 104 14.00 -9.02 13.96
N THR A 105 13.96 -9.13 15.28
CA THR A 105 13.97 -10.44 15.96
C THR A 105 12.62 -10.85 16.54
N THR A 106 11.63 -9.97 16.51
CA THR A 106 10.29 -10.25 17.06
C THR A 106 9.42 -11.01 16.05
N PRO A 107 8.38 -11.73 16.50
CA PRO A 107 7.50 -12.50 15.61
C PRO A 107 6.72 -11.63 14.61
N TYR A 108 6.40 -10.40 14.98
CA TYR A 108 5.64 -9.46 14.16
C TYR A 108 6.44 -8.18 13.89
N ALA A 109 6.15 -7.55 12.76
CA ALA A 109 6.76 -6.28 12.39
C ALA A 109 5.75 -5.32 11.76
N ILE A 110 5.92 -4.03 12.04
CA ILE A 110 5.27 -2.93 11.30
C ILE A 110 6.35 -2.28 10.44
N LYS A 111 6.23 -2.35 9.11
CA LYS A 111 6.99 -1.45 8.23
C LYS A 111 6.20 -0.15 8.11
N LEU A 112 6.81 0.96 8.50
CA LEU A 112 6.18 2.28 8.49
C LEU A 112 7.13 3.29 7.86
N ARG A 113 6.60 4.21 7.05
CA ARG A 113 7.42 5.28 6.48
C ARG A 113 7.90 6.25 7.56
N THR A 114 9.09 6.82 7.40
CA THR A 114 9.67 7.83 8.33
C THR A 114 8.84 9.10 8.44
N ASP A 115 7.95 9.39 7.48
CA ASP A 115 7.02 10.53 7.48
C ASP A 115 5.62 10.19 8.03
N ALA A 116 5.52 9.12 8.84
CA ALA A 116 4.27 8.60 9.37
C ALA A 116 4.38 8.18 10.85
N TYR A 117 3.24 8.12 11.53
CA TYR A 117 3.12 7.59 12.90
C TYR A 117 1.73 7.02 13.15
N LEU A 118 1.57 6.20 14.20
CA LEU A 118 0.30 5.65 14.65
C LEU A 118 -0.11 6.31 15.97
N SER A 119 -1.41 6.58 16.16
CA SER A 119 -1.94 7.08 17.45
C SER A 119 -2.69 6.03 18.27
N SER A 120 -2.63 4.77 17.87
CA SER A 120 -3.15 3.64 18.64
C SER A 120 -2.56 2.32 18.15
N ARG A 121 -2.89 1.23 18.86
CA ARG A 121 -2.56 -0.15 18.46
C ARG A 121 -3.62 -0.83 17.58
N LYS A 122 -4.61 -0.09 17.05
CA LYS A 122 -5.73 -0.66 16.27
C LYS A 122 -5.29 -1.47 15.04
N VAL A 123 -4.12 -1.18 14.48
CA VAL A 123 -3.53 -1.99 13.39
C VAL A 123 -3.31 -3.44 13.82
N VAL A 124 -2.84 -3.65 15.05
CA VAL A 124 -2.61 -4.99 15.62
C VAL A 124 -3.94 -5.69 15.83
N ASP A 125 -4.90 -4.98 16.43
CA ASP A 125 -6.23 -5.54 16.71
C ASP A 125 -6.98 -5.93 15.43
N LEU A 126 -6.89 -5.11 14.38
CA LEU A 126 -7.51 -5.40 13.08
C LEU A 126 -6.84 -6.60 12.40
N TRP A 127 -5.51 -6.70 12.45
CA TRP A 127 -4.79 -7.82 11.88
C TRP A 127 -5.11 -9.13 12.60
N SER A 128 -5.08 -9.18 13.93
CA SER A 128 -5.36 -10.40 14.72
C SER A 128 -6.75 -10.99 14.46
N ARG A 129 -7.71 -10.18 14.00
CA ARG A 129 -9.05 -10.65 13.61
C ARG A 129 -9.06 -11.35 12.26
N TRP A 130 -8.23 -10.93 11.31
CA TRP A 130 -8.40 -11.31 9.90
C TRP A 130 -7.21 -12.04 9.27
N ALA A 131 -6.05 -11.99 9.90
CA ALA A 131 -4.79 -12.45 9.33
C ALA A 131 -4.82 -13.92 8.92
N GLU A 132 -5.44 -14.75 9.75
CA GLU A 132 -5.48 -16.21 9.61
C GLU A 132 -6.89 -16.74 9.27
N ALA A 133 -7.85 -15.84 9.04
CA ALA A 133 -9.24 -16.21 8.80
C ALA A 133 -9.40 -16.88 7.41
N ASN A 134 -9.31 -18.21 7.39
CA ASN A 134 -9.54 -19.07 6.21
C ASN A 134 -8.93 -18.54 4.90
N PRO A 135 -7.59 -18.34 4.83
CA PRO A 135 -6.96 -17.93 3.58
C PRO A 135 -7.17 -18.98 2.49
N GLY A 136 -7.39 -18.51 1.25
CA GLY A 136 -7.53 -19.39 0.10
C GLY A 136 -6.20 -20.00 -0.36
N PRO A 137 -6.23 -20.83 -1.42
CA PRO A 137 -5.08 -21.62 -1.86
C PRO A 137 -3.92 -20.78 -2.44
N ARG A 138 -4.10 -19.46 -2.63
CA ARG A 138 -3.05 -18.58 -3.18
C ARG A 138 -2.25 -17.85 -2.09
N LEU A 139 -2.44 -18.17 -0.82
CA LEU A 139 -1.61 -17.66 0.26
C LEU A 139 -0.13 -18.01 0.01
N LYS A 140 0.74 -17.00 0.06
CA LYS A 140 2.19 -17.10 -0.11
C LYS A 140 2.92 -17.20 1.23
N GLY A 141 2.54 -16.33 2.16
CA GLY A 141 3.11 -16.27 3.51
C GLY A 141 2.46 -17.25 4.49
N ARG A 142 2.71 -17.05 5.77
CA ARG A 142 2.04 -17.74 6.88
C ARG A 142 0.70 -17.11 7.24
N ALA A 143 0.56 -15.82 7.02
CA ALA A 143 -0.67 -15.07 7.25
C ALA A 143 -0.81 -13.94 6.23
N ARG A 144 -1.95 -13.25 6.24
CA ARG A 144 -2.13 -12.04 5.42
C ARG A 144 -1.26 -10.90 5.93
N ILE A 145 -0.80 -10.04 5.02
CA ILE A 145 -0.16 -8.75 5.34
C ILE A 145 -1.23 -7.65 5.33
N LEU A 146 -1.38 -6.91 6.42
CA LEU A 146 -2.24 -5.72 6.43
C LEU A 146 -1.55 -4.57 5.72
N ILE A 147 -2.25 -3.96 4.75
CA ILE A 147 -1.82 -2.84 3.93
C ILE A 147 -2.88 -1.73 3.95
N MET A 148 -2.53 -0.54 3.48
CA MET A 148 -3.47 0.59 3.40
C MET A 148 -4.33 0.57 2.14
N SER A 149 -5.59 1.00 2.28
CA SER A 149 -6.51 1.18 1.16
C SER A 149 -6.03 2.26 0.20
N LEU A 150 -5.57 3.41 0.72
CA LEU A 150 -5.09 4.51 -0.12
C LEU A 150 -3.83 4.06 -0.87
N PHE A 151 -3.87 4.20 -2.19
CA PHE A 151 -2.89 3.68 -3.16
C PHE A 151 -2.89 2.15 -3.35
N SER A 152 -3.87 1.43 -2.80
CA SER A 152 -4.24 0.08 -3.27
C SER A 152 -5.31 0.20 -4.35
N LEU A 153 -4.89 0.43 -5.60
CA LEU A 153 -5.79 0.85 -6.67
C LEU A 153 -6.72 -0.29 -7.10
N ASN A 154 -8.00 0.03 -7.27
CA ASN A 154 -8.96 -0.86 -7.90
C ASN A 154 -8.97 -0.60 -9.41
N PRO A 155 -8.51 -1.56 -10.24
CA PRO A 155 -8.31 -1.35 -11.67
C PRO A 155 -9.58 -1.03 -12.45
N ARG A 156 -10.77 -1.17 -11.84
CA ARG A 156 -12.06 -0.88 -12.50
C ARG A 156 -12.41 0.60 -12.63
N PHE A 157 -11.62 1.52 -12.06
CA PHE A 157 -12.02 2.94 -11.94
C PHE A 157 -11.26 3.91 -12.83
N ASP A 158 -10.00 4.27 -12.52
CA ASP A 158 -9.27 5.32 -13.26
C ASP A 158 -8.02 4.78 -13.97
N GLU A 159 -6.95 4.48 -13.22
CA GLU A 159 -5.74 3.82 -13.78
C GLU A 159 -5.87 2.31 -13.59
N ARG A 160 -5.73 1.54 -14.67
CA ARG A 160 -5.97 0.09 -14.66
C ARG A 160 -4.73 -0.69 -14.22
N LEU A 161 -4.32 -0.50 -12.97
CA LEU A 161 -3.06 -1.03 -12.44
C LEU A 161 -3.30 -2.25 -11.54
N CYS A 162 -3.51 -3.43 -12.13
CA CYS A 162 -3.57 -4.69 -11.37
C CYS A 162 -2.29 -4.90 -10.55
N TYR A 163 -2.39 -5.51 -9.36
CA TYR A 163 -1.26 -5.70 -8.44
C TYR A 163 -0.67 -4.41 -7.85
N HIS A 164 -1.34 -3.26 -7.94
CA HIS A 164 -0.88 -2.02 -7.34
C HIS A 164 -1.38 -1.88 -5.90
N LEU A 165 -0.60 -2.37 -4.93
CA LEU A 165 -0.93 -2.36 -3.50
C LEU A 165 -0.03 -1.41 -2.69
N SER A 166 -0.65 -0.67 -1.75
CA SER A 166 0.00 0.39 -0.99
C SER A 166 1.14 -0.11 -0.10
N ASP A 167 2.23 0.67 -0.04
CA ASP A 167 3.39 0.44 0.82
C ASP A 167 3.49 1.43 2.00
N PHE A 168 2.47 2.28 2.19
CA PHE A 168 2.47 3.36 3.20
C PHE A 168 2.76 2.85 4.60
N MET A 169 2.09 1.77 4.98
CA MET A 169 2.31 1.01 6.20
C MET A 169 1.93 -0.44 5.92
N GLN A 170 2.70 -1.36 6.48
CA GLN A 170 2.41 -2.79 6.41
C GLN A 170 2.59 -3.42 7.79
N PHE A 171 1.69 -4.33 8.17
CA PHE A 171 1.79 -5.10 9.41
C PHE A 171 1.54 -6.59 9.13
N GLY A 172 2.33 -7.46 9.76
CA GLY A 172 2.15 -8.90 9.68
C GLY A 172 3.24 -9.66 10.40
N ARG A 173 3.33 -10.97 10.13
CA ARG A 173 4.45 -11.77 10.59
C ARG A 173 5.74 -11.25 9.97
N THR A 174 6.80 -11.21 10.77
CA THR A 174 8.10 -10.69 10.34
C THR A 174 8.64 -11.43 9.12
N GLU A 175 8.42 -12.76 9.05
CA GLU A 175 8.80 -13.58 7.89
C GLU A 175 8.06 -13.17 6.62
N ASP A 176 6.74 -12.92 6.70
CA ASP A 176 5.93 -12.52 5.53
C ASP A 176 6.33 -11.13 5.01
N LEU A 177 6.67 -10.20 5.90
CA LEU A 177 7.19 -8.89 5.48
C LEU A 177 8.59 -8.98 4.90
N ARG A 178 9.47 -9.85 5.42
CA ARG A 178 10.80 -10.10 4.82
C ARG A 178 10.65 -10.63 3.41
N ASP A 179 9.74 -11.58 3.20
CA ASP A 179 9.45 -12.14 1.88
C ASP A 179 8.90 -11.06 0.95
N PHE A 180 7.97 -10.21 1.40
CA PHE A 180 7.44 -9.10 0.60
C PHE A 180 8.54 -8.17 0.06
N TRP A 181 9.52 -7.84 0.90
CA TRP A 181 10.62 -6.92 0.54
C TRP A 181 11.87 -7.64 -0.01
N SER A 182 11.81 -8.95 -0.23
CA SER A 182 12.91 -9.74 -0.82
C SER A 182 12.96 -9.70 -2.36
N GLY A 183 11.98 -9.03 -2.98
CA GLY A 183 11.83 -8.92 -4.43
C GLY A 183 13.04 -8.28 -5.14
N PRO A 184 13.17 -8.47 -6.46
CA PRO A 184 14.29 -7.95 -7.22
C PRO A 184 14.33 -6.41 -7.24
N LEU A 185 15.54 -5.85 -7.33
CA LEU A 185 15.69 -4.44 -7.68
C LEU A 185 15.22 -4.20 -9.13
N MET A 186 14.59 -3.06 -9.37
CA MET A 186 14.17 -2.63 -10.70
C MET A 186 15.39 -2.15 -11.50
N ASP A 187 15.58 -2.73 -12.68
CA ASP A 187 16.61 -2.28 -13.60
C ASP A 187 16.18 -1.05 -14.42
N PHE A 188 17.17 -0.37 -14.99
CA PHE A 188 16.93 0.84 -15.78
C PHE A 188 16.05 0.57 -17.02
N GLY A 189 16.20 -0.59 -17.67
CA GLY A 189 15.43 -0.97 -18.85
C GLY A 189 13.94 -1.17 -18.54
N THR A 190 13.63 -1.82 -17.42
CA THR A 190 12.26 -1.92 -16.91
C THR A 190 11.68 -0.54 -16.61
N ASN A 191 12.44 0.35 -15.98
CA ASN A 191 11.99 1.71 -15.63
C ASN A 191 11.84 2.67 -16.83
N THR A 192 12.49 2.38 -17.96
CA THR A 192 12.46 3.21 -19.17
C THR A 192 11.78 2.52 -20.35
N HIS A 193 11.00 1.47 -20.07
CA HIS A 193 10.41 0.61 -21.09
C HIS A 193 9.64 1.38 -22.17
N TRP A 194 8.80 2.34 -21.78
CA TRP A 194 7.95 3.08 -22.72
C TRP A 194 8.68 4.18 -23.49
N GLU A 195 9.95 4.45 -23.19
CA GLU A 195 10.79 5.32 -24.02
C GLU A 195 11.26 4.61 -25.30
N ARG A 196 11.19 3.27 -25.32
CA ARG A 196 11.72 2.43 -26.41
C ARG A 196 10.66 1.50 -27.03
N ASN A 197 9.47 1.44 -26.44
CA ASN A 197 8.39 0.56 -26.85
C ASN A 197 7.10 1.37 -27.02
N PRO A 198 6.24 1.04 -28.01
CA PRO A 198 4.96 1.71 -28.16
C PRO A 198 3.95 1.20 -27.14
N PHE A 199 3.18 2.12 -26.55
CA PHE A 199 2.05 1.75 -25.69
C PHE A 199 1.02 0.89 -26.43
N PRO A 200 0.34 -0.05 -25.74
CA PRO A 200 -0.80 -0.75 -26.30
C PRO A 200 -1.89 0.22 -26.77
N PRO A 201 -2.60 -0.06 -27.88
CA PRO A 201 -3.63 0.83 -28.42
C PRO A 201 -4.74 1.19 -27.43
N HIS A 202 -5.07 0.27 -26.52
CA HIS A 202 -6.11 0.43 -25.51
C HIS A 202 -5.70 1.33 -24.33
N SER A 203 -4.44 1.76 -24.23
CA SER A 203 -3.95 2.60 -23.13
C SER A 203 -4.64 3.96 -23.11
N ILE A 204 -5.12 4.41 -21.94
CA ILE A 204 -5.73 5.75 -21.82
C ILE A 204 -4.63 6.83 -21.66
N PRO A 205 -4.92 8.13 -21.87
CA PRO A 205 -3.90 9.18 -21.79
C PRO A 205 -3.05 9.18 -20.51
N ARG A 206 -3.67 8.93 -19.35
CA ARG A 206 -2.99 8.88 -18.05
C ARG A 206 -2.03 7.69 -17.91
N GLU A 207 -2.34 6.57 -18.53
CA GLU A 207 -1.46 5.39 -18.57
C GLU A 207 -0.31 5.59 -19.56
N ARG A 208 -0.52 6.41 -20.61
CA ARG A 208 0.52 6.83 -21.56
C ARG A 208 1.50 7.85 -20.99
N GLU A 209 1.24 8.35 -19.78
CA GLU A 209 2.21 9.17 -19.04
C GLU A 209 3.31 8.32 -18.39
N PHE A 210 3.20 6.98 -18.38
CA PHE A 210 4.22 6.13 -17.78
C PHE A 210 5.53 6.15 -18.58
N ARG A 211 6.63 6.01 -17.87
CA ARG A 211 7.97 5.75 -18.40
C ARG A 211 8.34 4.28 -18.13
N SER A 212 8.01 3.83 -16.93
CA SER A 212 8.26 2.47 -16.44
C SER A 212 7.26 1.46 -16.95
N ARG A 213 7.72 0.22 -17.16
CA ARG A 213 6.90 -0.95 -17.51
C ARG A 213 5.88 -1.28 -16.43
N TYR A 214 6.24 -1.06 -15.17
CA TYR A 214 5.40 -1.31 -13.99
C TYR A 214 5.43 -0.10 -13.05
N ALA A 215 4.32 0.19 -12.39
CA ALA A 215 4.33 1.14 -11.27
C ALA A 215 5.20 0.63 -10.10
N THR A 216 5.62 1.53 -9.20
CA THR A 216 6.40 1.17 -8.00
C THR A 216 5.74 0.04 -7.22
N GLU A 217 4.46 0.22 -6.89
CA GLU A 217 3.66 -0.68 -6.05
C GLU A 217 3.37 -2.00 -6.76
N GLN A 218 3.21 -1.98 -8.09
CA GLN A 218 3.13 -3.20 -8.90
C GLN A 218 4.42 -4.00 -8.82
N TRP A 219 5.57 -3.34 -8.96
CA TRP A 219 6.87 -4.01 -8.89
C TRP A 219 7.09 -4.70 -7.53
N LEU A 220 6.74 -4.02 -6.44
CA LEU A 220 6.83 -4.59 -5.09
C LEU A 220 5.91 -5.82 -4.92
N THR A 221 4.63 -5.67 -5.29
CA THR A 221 3.64 -6.74 -5.13
C THR A 221 3.93 -7.94 -6.02
N LEU A 222 4.34 -7.71 -7.27
CA LEU A 222 4.75 -8.78 -8.19
C LEU A 222 6.00 -9.50 -7.70
N GLY A 223 6.98 -8.75 -7.16
CA GLY A 223 8.18 -9.32 -6.56
C GLY A 223 7.87 -10.26 -5.41
N TYR A 224 6.95 -9.88 -4.52
CA TYR A 224 6.48 -10.75 -3.44
C TYR A 224 5.78 -12.02 -3.97
N LEU A 225 4.78 -11.86 -4.84
CA LEU A 225 3.92 -12.97 -5.25
C LEU A 225 4.61 -13.96 -6.21
N PHE A 226 5.53 -13.47 -7.04
CA PHE A 226 6.10 -14.19 -8.19
C PHE A 226 7.63 -14.15 -8.26
N GLY A 227 8.32 -13.55 -7.29
CA GLY A 227 9.78 -13.48 -7.26
C GLY A 227 10.34 -12.69 -8.45
N ARG A 228 11.13 -13.36 -9.30
CA ARG A 228 11.73 -12.77 -10.52
C ARG A 228 10.89 -12.99 -11.78
N GLY A 229 9.71 -13.59 -11.65
CA GLY A 229 8.79 -13.91 -12.74
C GLY A 229 8.77 -15.40 -13.12
N PRO A 230 7.95 -15.79 -14.11
CA PRO A 230 7.13 -14.92 -14.97
C PRO A 230 6.00 -14.22 -14.20
N TYR A 231 5.67 -13.00 -14.63
CA TYR A 231 4.56 -12.22 -14.05
C TYR A 231 3.26 -12.43 -14.85
N PRO A 232 2.08 -12.37 -14.18
CA PRO A 232 0.79 -12.50 -14.83
C PRO A 232 0.38 -11.28 -15.67
N ILE A 233 1.15 -10.20 -15.59
CA ILE A 233 0.95 -8.97 -16.39
C ILE A 233 2.22 -8.61 -17.17
N ALA A 234 2.05 -8.34 -18.45
CA ALA A 234 3.15 -7.95 -19.33
C ALA A 234 3.59 -6.50 -19.12
N TYR A 235 2.73 -5.62 -18.62
CA TYR A 235 3.00 -4.20 -18.37
C TYR A 235 1.98 -3.60 -17.39
N HIS A 236 2.15 -2.34 -17.00
CA HIS A 236 1.45 -1.66 -15.90
C HIS A 236 -0.07 -1.68 -16.06
N ASN A 237 -0.59 -1.49 -17.28
CA ASN A 237 -2.01 -1.51 -17.59
C ASN A 237 -2.48 -2.77 -18.32
N ASP A 238 -1.75 -3.88 -18.20
CA ASP A 238 -2.15 -5.16 -18.79
C ASP A 238 -3.31 -5.75 -17.97
N ILE A 239 -4.48 -5.82 -18.59
CA ILE A 239 -5.71 -6.13 -17.88
C ILE A 239 -6.74 -6.81 -18.79
N ASP A 240 -7.32 -7.87 -18.25
CA ASP A 240 -8.56 -8.49 -18.71
C ASP A 240 -9.30 -9.06 -17.48
N ASP A 241 -10.47 -9.68 -17.71
CA ASP A 241 -11.29 -10.26 -16.65
C ASP A 241 -10.65 -11.48 -15.95
N GLY A 242 -9.68 -12.15 -16.58
CA GLY A 242 -8.88 -13.22 -16.01
C GLY A 242 -7.82 -12.68 -15.06
N ILE A 243 -7.00 -11.72 -15.54
CA ILE A 243 -5.96 -11.04 -14.77
C ILE A 243 -6.56 -10.35 -13.55
N LEU A 244 -7.67 -9.63 -13.71
CA LEU A 244 -8.32 -8.92 -12.62
C LEU A 244 -8.86 -9.88 -11.56
N ARG A 245 -9.48 -10.97 -11.98
CA ARG A 245 -9.96 -12.01 -11.07
C ARG A 245 -8.78 -12.60 -10.30
N GLU A 246 -7.74 -13.05 -10.99
CA GLU A 246 -6.54 -13.61 -10.37
C GLU A 246 -5.90 -12.66 -9.37
N PHE A 247 -5.75 -11.38 -9.73
CA PHE A 247 -5.26 -10.36 -8.82
C PHE A 247 -6.12 -10.26 -7.54
N GLU A 248 -7.44 -10.27 -7.68
CA GLU A 248 -8.34 -10.23 -6.51
C GLU A 248 -8.29 -11.50 -5.66
N GLU A 249 -7.99 -12.65 -6.26
CA GLU A 249 -7.72 -13.89 -5.52
C GLU A 249 -6.46 -13.75 -4.68
N TYR A 250 -5.37 -13.23 -5.26
CA TYR A 250 -4.15 -12.94 -4.52
C TYR A 250 -4.37 -11.88 -3.44
N LEU A 251 -5.11 -10.80 -3.74
CA LEU A 251 -5.46 -9.75 -2.80
C LEU A 251 -6.18 -10.31 -1.57
N ALA A 252 -7.21 -11.14 -1.79
CA ALA A 252 -8.01 -11.73 -0.73
C ALA A 252 -7.24 -12.78 0.10
N ASP A 253 -6.35 -13.55 -0.53
CA ASP A 253 -5.64 -14.63 0.13
C ASP A 253 -4.40 -14.13 0.88
N ASN A 254 -3.76 -13.02 0.45
CA ASN A 254 -2.46 -12.58 0.98
C ASN A 254 -2.50 -11.27 1.76
N PHE A 255 -3.56 -10.47 1.67
CA PHE A 255 -3.56 -9.13 2.24
C PHE A 255 -4.83 -8.82 3.02
N ILE A 256 -4.75 -7.84 3.93
CA ILE A 256 -5.89 -7.17 4.56
C ILE A 256 -5.83 -5.70 4.14
N VAL A 257 -6.92 -5.14 3.61
CA VAL A 257 -6.93 -3.74 3.13
C VAL A 257 -7.59 -2.81 4.14
N ALA A 258 -6.84 -2.10 4.97
CA ALA A 258 -7.38 -1.20 5.99
C ALA A 258 -7.38 0.27 5.53
N HIS A 259 -8.39 1.06 5.88
CA HIS A 259 -8.30 2.50 5.68
C HIS A 259 -7.36 3.14 6.71
N PRO A 260 -6.54 4.15 6.37
CA PRO A 260 -5.65 4.78 7.35
C PRO A 260 -6.34 5.28 8.63
N LEU A 261 -7.58 5.80 8.52
CA LEU A 261 -8.38 6.23 9.67
C LEU A 261 -8.88 5.07 10.56
N ASP A 262 -8.93 3.85 10.05
CA ASP A 262 -9.37 2.66 10.80
C ASP A 262 -8.32 2.18 11.78
N VAL A 263 -7.06 2.47 11.46
CA VAL A 263 -5.89 2.05 12.22
C VAL A 263 -5.17 3.23 12.85
N ASP A 264 -5.82 4.41 12.87
CA ASP A 264 -5.27 5.68 13.35
C ASP A 264 -3.85 5.98 12.83
N LEU A 265 -3.61 5.72 11.54
CA LEU A 265 -2.38 6.09 10.83
C LEU A 265 -2.41 7.59 10.53
N HIS A 266 -1.28 8.26 10.73
CA HIS A 266 -1.09 9.67 10.40
C HIS A 266 0.08 9.83 9.45
N MET A 267 -0.15 10.56 8.35
CA MET A 267 0.87 10.90 7.36
C MET A 267 0.71 12.36 6.95
N PRO A 268 1.30 13.33 7.66
CA PRO A 268 1.04 14.75 7.46
C PRO A 268 1.23 15.23 6.01
N LYS A 269 2.28 14.77 5.32
CA LYS A 269 2.54 15.04 3.90
C LYS A 269 1.43 14.54 2.97
N HIS A 270 0.69 13.51 3.38
CA HIS A 270 -0.33 12.82 2.58
C HIS A 270 -1.75 13.00 3.16
N ASN A 271 -1.94 13.83 4.18
CA ASN A 271 -3.24 13.97 4.85
C ASN A 271 -4.37 14.41 3.89
N TYR A 272 -4.02 15.12 2.81
CA TYR A 272 -4.98 15.53 1.77
C TYR A 272 -5.67 14.36 1.07
N VAL A 273 -5.08 13.15 1.05
CA VAL A 273 -5.69 11.98 0.39
C VAL A 273 -6.72 11.27 1.28
N PHE A 274 -6.61 11.41 2.61
CA PHE A 274 -7.38 10.61 3.57
C PHE A 274 -8.88 10.86 3.46
N LYS A 275 -9.28 12.13 3.34
CA LYS A 275 -10.69 12.55 3.19
C LYS A 275 -11.07 12.85 1.74
N SER A 276 -10.19 12.56 0.78
CA SER A 276 -10.46 12.82 -0.62
C SER A 276 -11.42 11.77 -1.16
N ARG A 277 -12.61 12.21 -1.59
CA ARG A 277 -13.59 11.34 -2.27
C ARG A 277 -13.01 10.68 -3.52
N TYR A 278 -12.03 11.31 -4.18
CA TYR A 278 -11.40 10.75 -5.36
C TYR A 278 -10.49 9.56 -5.03
N PHE A 279 -9.54 9.73 -4.10
CA PHE A 279 -8.64 8.63 -3.74
C PHE A 279 -9.41 7.46 -3.12
N ASN A 280 -10.41 7.74 -2.30
CA ASN A 280 -11.30 6.73 -1.73
C ASN A 280 -12.19 6.02 -2.77
N ALA A 281 -12.47 6.64 -3.92
CA ALA A 281 -13.28 6.01 -4.97
C ALA A 281 -12.47 5.12 -5.91
N ILE A 282 -11.18 5.42 -6.14
CA ILE A 282 -10.33 4.65 -7.06
C ILE A 282 -9.58 3.50 -6.39
N CYS A 283 -9.58 3.42 -5.06
CA CYS A 283 -8.89 2.38 -4.30
C CYS A 283 -9.87 1.31 -3.80
N TYR A 284 -9.34 0.12 -3.53
CA TYR A 284 -10.04 -0.90 -2.73
C TYR A 284 -10.28 -0.35 -1.32
N SER A 285 -11.52 -0.33 -0.87
CA SER A 285 -11.84 -0.10 0.54
C SER A 285 -11.75 -1.40 1.34
N PHE A 286 -11.75 -1.29 2.67
CA PHE A 286 -11.89 -2.46 3.55
C PHE A 286 -13.17 -3.26 3.25
N GLU A 287 -14.25 -2.57 2.87
CA GLU A 287 -15.51 -3.19 2.49
C GLU A 287 -15.42 -3.94 1.14
N ASP A 288 -14.70 -3.40 0.15
CA ASP A 288 -14.45 -4.13 -1.10
C ASP A 288 -13.65 -5.42 -0.80
N TRP A 289 -12.61 -5.31 0.03
CA TRP A 289 -11.79 -6.45 0.44
C TRP A 289 -12.59 -7.51 1.22
N LYS A 290 -13.41 -7.10 2.19
CA LYS A 290 -14.30 -8.01 2.92
C LYS A 290 -15.20 -8.82 1.99
N LYS A 291 -15.82 -8.17 1.00
CA LYS A 291 -16.67 -8.85 0.01
C LYS A 291 -15.89 -9.92 -0.76
N LEU A 292 -14.66 -9.61 -1.17
CA LEU A 292 -13.78 -10.59 -1.82
C LEU A 292 -13.47 -11.78 -0.89
N VAL A 293 -13.08 -11.52 0.35
CA VAL A 293 -12.73 -12.57 1.32
C VAL A 293 -13.93 -13.42 1.70
N PHE A 294 -15.09 -12.80 1.97
CA PHE A 294 -16.30 -13.51 2.41
C PHE A 294 -16.83 -14.41 1.29
N ALA A 295 -16.86 -13.91 0.05
CA ALA A 295 -17.26 -14.70 -1.11
C ALA A 295 -16.36 -15.93 -1.32
N ARG A 296 -15.06 -15.84 -0.99
CA ARG A 296 -14.08 -16.92 -1.16
C ARG A 296 -14.01 -17.89 0.01
N SER A 297 -14.12 -17.37 1.23
CA SER A 297 -13.79 -18.10 2.47
C SER A 297 -15.03 -18.62 3.19
N GLY A 298 -16.23 -18.33 2.66
CA GLY A 298 -17.52 -18.68 3.27
C GLY A 298 -17.71 -18.07 4.67
N LEU A 299 -17.04 -16.94 4.93
CA LEU A 299 -17.17 -16.18 6.16
C LEU A 299 -18.44 -15.33 6.11
N THR A 300 -19.11 -15.21 7.25
CA THR A 300 -20.28 -14.36 7.47
C THR A 300 -20.05 -13.51 8.71
N GLY A 301 -20.54 -12.28 8.74
CA GLY A 301 -20.38 -11.40 9.89
C GLY A 301 -21.02 -10.03 9.69
N PRO A 302 -21.34 -9.30 10.77
CA PRO A 302 -21.93 -7.98 10.67
C PRO A 302 -21.01 -6.98 9.97
N ASP A 303 -21.60 -6.08 9.17
CA ASP A 303 -20.88 -4.97 8.55
C ASP A 303 -20.64 -3.85 9.58
N THR A 304 -19.79 -4.09 10.57
CA THR A 304 -19.54 -3.12 11.65
C THR A 304 -18.06 -2.97 11.94
N GLY A 305 -17.59 -1.72 11.93
CA GLY A 305 -16.36 -1.33 12.64
C GLY A 305 -15.36 -0.42 11.91
N TYR A 306 -15.45 -0.27 10.58
CA TYR A 306 -14.38 0.37 9.80
C TYR A 306 -14.93 1.25 8.65
N THR A 307 -14.11 2.19 8.16
CA THR A 307 -14.57 3.37 7.42
C THR A 307 -15.20 2.99 6.08
N GLN A 308 -16.49 3.32 5.92
CA GLN A 308 -17.29 3.01 4.73
C GLN A 308 -17.28 4.17 3.71
N TRP A 309 -16.15 4.41 3.02
CA TRP A 309 -16.08 5.37 1.91
C TRP A 309 -16.36 4.68 0.55
N PRO A 310 -16.96 5.41 -0.41
CA PRO A 310 -18.38 5.32 -0.84
C PRO A 310 -18.98 3.91 -0.94
N ARG A 311 -20.31 3.82 -0.77
CA ARG A 311 -21.06 2.63 -0.36
C ARG A 311 -21.26 1.57 -1.44
N SER A 312 -21.23 1.95 -2.72
CA SER A 312 -21.41 0.97 -3.79
C SER A 312 -20.47 1.18 -4.97
N PHE A 313 -20.16 0.06 -5.65
CA PHE A 313 -19.46 0.07 -6.92
C PHE A 313 -20.08 1.07 -7.92
N ALA A 314 -21.41 1.13 -7.98
CA ALA A 314 -22.15 2.04 -8.85
C ALA A 314 -21.91 3.53 -8.51
N GLU A 315 -21.85 3.89 -7.23
CA GLU A 315 -21.53 5.26 -6.81
C GLU A 315 -20.10 5.66 -7.17
N LYS A 316 -19.14 4.75 -6.94
CA LYS A 316 -17.73 4.96 -7.32
C LYS A 316 -17.62 5.16 -8.83
N GLN A 317 -18.23 4.27 -9.62
CA GLN A 317 -18.27 4.35 -11.09
C GLN A 317 -18.86 5.68 -11.58
N ARG A 318 -20.03 6.08 -11.08
CA ARG A 318 -20.67 7.35 -11.46
C ARG A 318 -19.78 8.55 -11.15
N TYR A 319 -19.19 8.58 -9.95
CA TYR A 319 -18.30 9.67 -9.54
C TYR A 319 -17.06 9.78 -10.45
N ILE A 320 -16.42 8.65 -10.74
CA ILE A 320 -15.22 8.61 -11.58
C ILE A 320 -15.54 8.97 -13.03
N ALA A 321 -16.65 8.49 -13.58
CA ALA A 321 -17.10 8.86 -14.93
C ALA A 321 -17.32 10.38 -15.06
N VAL A 322 -17.94 11.03 -14.06
CA VAL A 322 -18.11 12.50 -14.03
C VAL A 322 -16.76 13.21 -13.98
N LYS A 323 -15.82 12.73 -13.14
CA LYS A 323 -14.48 13.32 -13.03
C LYS A 323 -13.68 13.18 -14.33
N GLN A 324 -13.70 12.02 -14.98
CA GLN A 324 -13.04 11.78 -16.26
C GLN A 324 -13.61 12.69 -17.35
N ARG A 325 -14.94 12.80 -17.47
CA ARG A 325 -15.60 13.73 -18.40
C ARG A 325 -15.22 15.19 -18.13
N THR A 326 -15.19 15.60 -16.86
CA THR A 326 -14.83 16.97 -16.48
C THR A 326 -13.36 17.27 -16.84
N ARG A 327 -12.44 16.33 -16.60
CA ARG A 327 -11.03 16.47 -16.99
C ARG A 327 -10.88 16.60 -18.51
N TRP A 328 -11.61 15.79 -19.27
CA TRP A 328 -11.63 15.85 -20.73
C TRP A 328 -12.15 17.21 -21.23
N LEU A 329 -13.27 17.71 -20.70
CA LEU A 329 -13.81 19.03 -21.06
C LEU A 329 -12.89 20.19 -20.68
N ASN A 330 -12.20 20.09 -19.54
CA ASN A 330 -11.22 21.09 -19.11
C ASN A 330 -10.01 21.16 -20.04
N ARG A 331 -9.63 20.04 -20.69
CA ARG A 331 -8.55 20.01 -21.69
C ARG A 331 -8.87 20.85 -22.94
N PHE A 332 -10.14 21.18 -23.18
CA PHE A 332 -10.61 21.99 -24.31
C PHE A 332 -11.17 23.36 -23.88
N GLY A 333 -10.97 23.79 -22.63
CA GLY A 333 -11.39 25.12 -22.16
C GLY A 333 -12.88 25.28 -21.81
N PHE A 334 -13.69 24.21 -21.82
CA PHE A 334 -15.15 24.26 -21.57
C PHE A 334 -15.57 24.23 -20.08
N ALA A 335 -14.65 24.55 -19.16
CA ALA A 335 -14.79 24.32 -17.72
C ALA A 335 -15.97 25.05 -17.04
N HIS A 336 -16.52 26.10 -17.65
CA HIS A 336 -17.60 26.91 -17.06
C HIS A 336 -18.97 26.22 -17.06
N THR A 337 -19.21 25.22 -17.92
CA THR A 337 -20.56 24.66 -18.11
C THR A 337 -20.88 23.48 -17.16
N VAL A 338 -19.87 22.82 -16.57
CA VAL A 338 -20.06 21.55 -15.80
C VAL A 338 -20.22 21.76 -14.30
N ARG A 339 -19.82 22.92 -13.74
CA ARG A 339 -19.91 23.20 -12.29
C ARG A 339 -21.33 23.15 -11.72
N ARG A 340 -22.37 23.14 -12.56
CA ARG A 340 -23.78 23.10 -12.16
C ARG A 340 -24.25 21.72 -11.66
N TRP A 341 -23.51 20.65 -11.95
CA TRP A 341 -23.85 19.26 -11.55
C TRP A 341 -23.15 18.77 -10.26
N LEU A 342 -22.31 19.61 -9.64
CA LEU A 342 -21.49 19.24 -8.48
C LEU A 342 -21.97 19.83 -7.13
N LYS A 343 -23.18 20.40 -7.07
CA LYS A 343 -23.81 20.77 -5.79
C LYS A 343 -24.63 19.59 -5.26
N PRO A 344 -24.38 19.10 -4.03
CA PRO A 344 -25.31 18.19 -3.37
C PRO A 344 -26.58 18.96 -2.99
N GLY A 345 -27.74 18.36 -3.29
CA GLY A 345 -28.90 18.46 -2.42
C GLY A 345 -28.79 17.42 -1.33
#